data_AF-A0A930ZGY6-F1
#
_entry.id   AF-A0A930ZGY6-F1
#
_cell.length_a   1.000
_cell.length_b   1.000
_cell.length_c   1.000
_cell.angle_alpha   90.00
_cell.angle_beta   90.00
_cell.angle_gamma   90.00
#
_symmetry.space_group_name_H-M   'P 1'
#
loop_
_entity.id
_entity.type
_entity.pdbx_description
1 polymer ?
#
loop_
_entity_poly.entity_id
_entity_poly.type
_entity_poly.pdbx_seq_one_letter_code
_entity_poly.pdbx_strand_id
1 'polypeptide(L)' 'MSAFQDPLQRFEAAPPQTRPALLKLWSELAPTVRASDPARYHCVQEALEQDIPLPVLAMYVFREARRALEKDDQQERLAE' A
#
# COMPACT_ATOMS: atom_id res chain seq x y z
N MET A 1 -7.86 7.26 22.03
CA MET A 1 -6.75 7.42 21.06
C MET A 1 -7.39 7.44 19.70
N SER A 2 -7.46 8.61 19.06
CA SER A 2 -8.23 8.80 17.83
C SER A 2 -7.79 7.80 16.78
N ALA A 3 -8.75 7.05 16.24
CA ALA A 3 -8.61 6.17 15.11
C ALA A 3 -8.22 6.98 13.86
N PHE A 4 -6.98 7.45 13.80
CA PHE A 4 -6.33 7.75 12.53
C PHE A 4 -6.19 6.41 11.84
N GLN A 5 -7.25 6.06 11.12
CA GLN A 5 -7.41 4.78 10.47
C GLN A 5 -6.21 4.61 9.52
N ASP A 6 -5.38 3.61 9.82
CA ASP A 6 -4.19 3.25 9.04
C ASP A 6 -4.55 3.29 7.55
N PRO A 7 -3.77 3.99 6.70
CA PRO A 7 -4.05 4.07 5.27
C PRO A 7 -4.27 2.69 4.61
N LEU A 8 -3.66 1.62 5.13
CA LEU A 8 -3.89 0.25 4.67
C LEU A 8 -5.28 -0.27 5.07
N GLN A 9 -5.70 -0.05 6.32
CA GLN A 9 -7.06 -0.38 6.79
C GLN A 9 -8.13 0.44 6.05
N ARG A 10 -7.84 1.69 5.70
CA ARG A 10 -8.73 2.52 4.87
C ARG A 10 -8.85 1.95 3.46
N PHE A 11 -7.77 1.43 2.88
CA PHE A 11 -7.82 0.74 1.59
C PHE A 11 -8.78 -0.46 1.68
N GLU A 12 -8.63 -1.30 2.69
CA GLU A 12 -9.45 -2.51 2.87
C GLU A 12 -10.93 -2.18 3.08
N ALA A 13 -11.23 -1.19 3.92
CA ALA A 13 -12.61 -0.79 4.22
C ALA A 13 -13.30 -0.06 3.06
N ALA A 14 -12.57 0.75 2.30
CA ALA A 14 -13.09 1.56 1.21
C ALA A 14 -12.13 1.58 0.01
N PRO A 15 -12.11 0.52 -0.82
CA PRO A 15 -11.22 0.44 -1.96
C PRO A 15 -11.38 1.63 -2.92
N PRO A 16 -10.29 2.19 -3.46
CA PRO A 16 -10.35 3.33 -4.37
C PRO A 16 -11.18 3.04 -5.62
N GLN A 17 -12.19 3.88 -5.87
CA GLN A 17 -13.07 3.77 -7.03
C GLN A 17 -12.58 4.57 -8.24
N THR A 18 -11.50 5.34 -8.10
CA THR A 18 -10.90 6.14 -9.18
C THR A 18 -9.38 6.07 -9.14
N ARG A 19 -8.72 6.26 -10.29
CA ARG A 19 -7.25 6.36 -10.37
C ARG A 19 -6.70 7.48 -9.47
N PRO A 20 -7.26 8.71 -9.44
CA PRO A 20 -6.78 9.74 -8.51
C PRO A 20 -6.91 9.36 -7.03
N ALA A 21 -7.99 8.67 -6.63
CA ALA A 21 -8.14 8.19 -5.26
C ALA A 21 -7.08 7.14 -4.90
N LEU A 22 -6.77 6.24 -5.84
CA LEU A 22 -5.70 5.26 -5.67
C LEU A 22 -4.33 5.92 -5.50
N LEU A 23 -4.01 6.89 -6.37
CA LEU A 23 -2.73 7.62 -6.31
C LEU A 23 -2.59 8.42 -5.02
N LYS A 24 -3.66 9.06 -4.56
CA LYS A 24 -3.68 9.76 -3.27
C LYS A 24 -3.36 8.80 -2.13
N LEU A 25 -4.06 7.67 -2.06
CA LEU A 25 -3.83 6.69 -0.99
C LEU A 25 -2.43 6.07 -1.09
N TRP A 26 -1.95 5.77 -2.30
CA TRP A 26 -0.57 5.31 -2.50
C TRP A 26 0.45 6.35 -2.01
N SER A 27 0.24 7.65 -2.23
CA SER A 27 1.16 8.67 -1.73
C SER A 27 1.28 8.69 -0.20
N GLU A 28 0.25 8.24 0.51
CA GLU A 28 0.25 8.08 1.97
C GLU A 28 1.02 6.82 2.40
N LEU A 29 0.89 5.71 1.67
CA LEU A 29 1.53 4.42 1.99
C LEU A 29 2.98 4.29 1.48
N ALA A 30 3.28 4.93 0.36
CA ALA A 30 4.51 4.70 -0.39
C ALA A 30 5.81 4.96 0.41
N PRO A 31 5.90 6.00 1.29
CA PRO A 31 7.09 6.20 2.11
C PRO A 31 7.37 5.03 3.05
N THR A 32 6.34 4.52 3.74
CA THR A 32 6.47 3.39 4.67
C THR A 32 6.79 2.11 3.91
N VAL A 33 6.06 1.83 2.82
CA VAL A 33 6.35 0.66 1.96
C VAL A 33 7.77 0.70 1.42
N ARG A 34 8.29 1.88 1.04
CA ARG A 34 9.67 2.04 0.59
C ARG A 34 10.69 1.76 1.69
N ALA A 35 10.40 2.14 2.93
CA ALA A 35 11.27 1.88 4.06
C ALA A 35 11.31 0.38 4.41
N SER A 36 10.14 -0.28 4.44
CA SER A 36 10.02 -1.70 4.85
C SER A 36 10.40 -2.69 3.74
N ASP A 37 10.01 -2.44 2.48
CA ASP A 37 10.31 -3.31 1.33
C ASP A 37 10.48 -2.49 0.03
N PRO A 38 11.71 -2.00 -0.25
CA PRO A 38 12.01 -1.22 -1.46
C PRO A 38 11.65 -1.93 -2.76
N ALA A 39 11.76 -3.26 -2.81
CA ALA A 39 11.45 -4.02 -4.02
C ALA A 39 9.95 -3.93 -4.34
N ARG A 40 9.09 -4.07 -3.32
CA ARG A 40 7.64 -3.91 -3.50
C ARG A 40 7.25 -2.48 -3.85
N TYR A 41 7.92 -1.49 -3.28
CA TYR A 41 7.72 -0.10 -3.68
C TYR A 41 7.93 0.09 -5.19
N HIS A 42 9.04 -0.41 -5.74
CA HIS A 42 9.33 -0.31 -7.18
C HIS A 42 8.31 -1.08 -8.03
N CYS A 43 7.96 -2.30 -7.65
CA CYS A 43 6.91 -3.08 -8.32
C CYS A 43 5.57 -2.35 -8.40
N VAL A 44 5.21 -1.55 -7.39
CA VAL A 44 4.00 -0.73 -7.40
C VAL A 44 4.15 0.50 -8.29
N GLN A 45 5.29 1.20 -8.24
CA GLN A 45 5.55 2.35 -9.12
C GLN A 45 5.44 1.95 -10.60
N GLU A 46 6.09 0.85 -10.99
CA GLU A 46 6.01 0.33 -12.36
C GLU A 46 4.57 0.02 -12.76
N ALA A 47 3.78 -0.62 -11.89
CA ALA A 47 2.39 -0.96 -12.19
C ALA A 47 1.48 0.29 -12.35
N LEU A 48 1.76 1.38 -11.62
CA LEU A 48 0.99 2.62 -11.73
C LEU A 48 1.16 3.33 -13.08
N GLU A 49 2.29 3.11 -13.75
CA GLU A 49 2.59 3.64 -15.09
C GLU A 49 1.95 2.83 -16.22
N GLN A 50 1.49 1.61 -15.93
CA GLN A 50 0.87 0.72 -16.92
C GLN A 50 -0.62 1.04 -17.14
N ASP A 51 -1.11 0.68 -18.33
CA ASP A 51 -2.53 0.75 -18.66
C ASP A 51 -3.30 -0.47 -18.11
N ILE A 52 -3.30 -0.61 -16.78
CA ILE A 52 -3.99 -1.69 -16.06
C ILE A 52 -5.42 -1.24 -15.70
N PRO A 53 -6.44 -2.09 -15.86
CA PRO A 53 -7.78 -1.81 -15.36
C PRO A 53 -7.78 -1.49 -13.86
N LEU A 54 -8.46 -0.42 -13.46
CA LEU A 54 -8.43 0.11 -12.09
C LEU A 54 -8.68 -0.94 -10.99
N PRO A 55 -9.68 -1.84 -11.09
CA PRO A 55 -9.92 -2.84 -10.05
C PRO A 55 -8.71 -3.76 -9.82
N VAL A 56 -8.05 -4.15 -10.91
CA VAL A 56 -6.86 -5.01 -10.88
C VAL A 56 -5.68 -4.25 -10.28
N LEU A 57 -5.47 -3.01 -10.70
CA LEU A 57 -4.41 -2.14 -10.19
C LEU A 57 -4.59 -1.87 -8.69
N ALA A 58 -5.81 -1.56 -8.25
CA ALA A 58 -6.11 -1.32 -6.83
C ALA A 58 -5.83 -2.57 -5.97
N MET A 59 -6.29 -3.74 -6.40
CA MET A 59 -6.00 -5.00 -5.69
C MET A 59 -4.50 -5.29 -5.63
N TYR A 60 -3.78 -5.04 -6.72
CA TYR A 60 -2.33 -5.24 -6.77
C TYR A 60 -1.61 -4.33 -5.78
N VAL A 61 -1.89 -3.02 -5.81
CA VAL A 61 -1.31 -2.02 -4.89
C VAL A 61 -1.56 -2.42 -3.44
N PHE A 62 -2.80 -2.79 -3.11
CA PHE A 62 -3.17 -3.21 -1.76
C PHE A 62 -2.37 -4.43 -1.30
N ARG A 63 -2.27 -5.47 -2.13
CA ARG A 63 -1.55 -6.70 -1.80
C ARG A 63 -0.07 -6.44 -1.55
N GLU A 64 0.57 -5.62 -2.38
CA GLU A 64 2.00 -5.33 -2.24
C GLU A 64 2.27 -4.44 -1.04
N ALA A 65 1.43 -3.43 -0.78
CA ALA A 65 1.52 -2.62 0.42
C ALA A 65 1.35 -3.45 1.70
N ARG A 66 0.33 -4.31 1.75
CA ARG A 66 0.09 -5.20 2.89
C ARG A 66 1.28 -6.12 3.17
N ARG A 67 1.85 -6.75 2.13
CA ARG A 67 3.01 -7.64 2.29
C ARG A 67 4.28 -6.91 2.75
N ALA A 68 4.46 -5.66 2.33
CA ALA A 68 5.59 -4.85 2.79
C ALA A 68 5.49 -4.55 4.28
N LEU A 69 4.28 -4.15 4.73
CA LEU A 69 4.05 -3.67 6.09
C LEU A 69 3.85 -4.82 7.10
N GLU A 70 3.16 -5.90 6.74
CA GLU A 70 3.04 -7.08 7.62
C GLU A 70 4.39 -7.74 7.92
N LYS A 71 5.36 -7.62 7.00
CA LYS A 71 6.72 -8.10 7.20
C LYS A 71 7.48 -7.25 8.21
N ASP A 72 7.29 -5.93 8.19
CA ASP A 72 7.90 -4.99 9.13
C ASP A 72 7.36 -5.25 10.55
N ASP A 73 6.04 -5.38 10.71
CA ASP A 73 5.40 -5.72 11.99
C ASP A 73 5.91 -7.04 12.58
N GLN A 74 6.26 -8.02 11.73
CA GLN A 74 6.86 -9.27 12.18
C GLN A 74 8.33 -9.11 12.57
N GLN A 75 9.08 -8.26 11.86
CA GLN A 75 10.47 -7.96 12.19
C GLN A 75 10.60 -7.15 13.48
N GLU A 76 9.76 -6.13 13.69
CA GLU A 76 9.74 -5.35 14.93
C GLU A 76 9.43 -6.23 16.14
N ARG A 77 8.43 -7.11 16.08
CA ARG A 77 8.08 -8.04 17.17
C ARG A 77 9.14 -9.10 17.49
N LEU A 78 10.03 -9.39 16.56
CA LEU A 78 11.16 -10.31 16.79
C LEU A 78 12.39 -9.59 17.37
N ALA A 79 12.42 -8.26 17.30
CA ALA A 79 13.50 -7.43 17.83
C ALA A 79 13.24 -6.94 19.28
N GLU A 80 12.01 -7.10 19.79
CA GLU A 80 11.61 -6.92 21.20
C GLU A 80 11.85 -8.18 22.04
#